data_AF-A0A1I0HCD7-F1
#
_entry.id   AF-A0A1I0HCD7-F1
#
_cell.length_a   1.000
_cell.length_b   1.000
_cell.length_c   1.000
_cell.angle_alpha   90.00
_cell.angle_beta   90.00
_cell.angle_gamma   90.00
#
_symmetry.space_group_name_H-M   'P 1'
#
loop_
_entity.id
_entity.type
_entity.pdbx_description
1 polymer ?
#
loop_
_entity_poly.entity_id
_entity_poly.type
_entity_poly.pdbx_seq_one_letter_code
_entity_poly.pdbx_strand_id
1 'polypeptide(L)'
;MKFGYDLYEVVSEDIITLLKSFKEDHITVFQLNKVDDFTYRFYLPIYQRILVRKYHLTIIKSIGILYYLLLLFYRKLGMIGAASFILTVFLCNQFIFGVEIIGNNPKTTRLVNEVLAENHINVGDRKRSYEQLNDIYDDMKEKFKGKIDYLNIYQEGSVLFIKYTNSVGAKKVKKSFENIYASKDGVIQNIDVSSGNIMVKVNDYVKKGDLLVSNTITSTSEVDKIIETQGVIKAYTYIDYEASISKKKMDDGEAFSYLLYSIRSKLGTIDKIDREKVLSYGIIGDKRVLKMQYILIEDIATKEEN
;
A
#
# COMPACT_ATOMS: atom_id res chain seq x y z
N MET A 1 43.68 -4.41 -24.47
CA MET A 1 42.53 -3.52 -24.78
C MET A 1 43.02 -2.41 -25.72
N LYS A 2 42.41 -2.26 -26.90
CA LYS A 2 42.83 -1.29 -27.94
C LYS A 2 42.34 0.12 -27.57
N PHE A 3 42.93 0.76 -26.56
CA PHE A 3 42.51 2.08 -26.08
C PHE A 3 42.83 3.23 -27.08
N GLY A 4 43.70 2.97 -28.04
CA GLY A 4 44.05 3.86 -29.15
C GLY A 4 45.54 3.83 -29.43
N TYR A 5 45.91 4.14 -30.67
CA TYR A 5 47.27 4.08 -31.19
C TYR A 5 47.65 5.39 -31.88
N ASP A 6 48.91 5.77 -31.72
CA ASP A 6 49.56 6.83 -32.46
C ASP A 6 50.46 6.19 -33.52
N LEU A 7 50.28 6.62 -34.77
CA LEU A 7 51.16 6.30 -35.88
C LEU A 7 52.33 7.28 -35.87
N TYR A 8 53.53 6.75 -35.66
CA TYR A 8 54.77 7.50 -35.70
C TYR A 8 55.56 7.18 -36.95
N GLU A 9 56.34 8.16 -37.40
CA GLU A 9 57.32 8.03 -38.46
C GLU A 9 58.69 8.43 -37.93
N VAL A 10 59.71 7.67 -38.33
CA VAL A 10 61.11 7.94 -37.99
C VAL A 10 61.97 7.77 -39.22
N VAL A 11 62.88 8.71 -39.42
CA VAL A 11 63.97 8.60 -40.39
C VAL A 11 65.21 8.18 -39.61
N SER A 12 65.72 6.97 -39.83
CA SER A 12 66.91 6.47 -39.16
C SER A 12 67.71 5.57 -40.09
N GLU A 13 69.03 5.77 -40.12
CA GLU A 13 69.99 4.89 -40.81
C GLU A 13 70.11 3.54 -40.09
N ASP A 14 69.97 3.54 -38.76
CA ASP A 14 69.97 2.33 -37.94
C ASP A 14 68.73 2.27 -37.05
N ILE A 15 67.72 1.51 -37.50
CA ILE A 15 66.51 1.27 -36.72
C ILE A 15 66.74 0.28 -35.56
N ILE A 16 67.76 -0.57 -35.63
CA ILE A 16 67.99 -1.63 -34.65
C ILE A 16 68.41 -1.01 -33.31
N THR A 17 69.27 0.00 -33.34
CA THR A 17 69.67 0.76 -32.14
C THR A 17 68.46 1.42 -31.49
N LEU A 18 67.56 2.01 -32.28
CA LEU A 18 66.33 2.63 -31.76
C LEU A 18 65.38 1.60 -31.12
N LEU A 19 65.18 0.44 -31.77
CA LEU A 19 64.36 -0.64 -31.22
C LEU A 19 64.94 -1.23 -29.94
N LYS A 20 66.28 -1.24 -29.80
CA LYS A 20 66.95 -1.68 -28.57
C LYS A 20 66.66 -0.72 -27.42
N SER A 21 66.73 0.60 -27.65
CA SER A 21 66.36 1.61 -26.66
C SER A 21 64.87 1.53 -26.29
N PHE A 22 63.98 1.26 -27.26
CA PHE A 22 62.55 1.03 -26.96
C PHE A 22 62.31 -0.20 -26.09
N LYS A 23 63.11 -1.26 -26.28
CA LYS A 23 63.04 -2.46 -25.44
C LYS A 23 63.50 -2.17 -24.02
N GLU A 24 64.55 -1.36 -23.84
CA GLU A 24 65.05 -0.93 -22.53
C GLU A 24 64.02 -0.05 -21.79
N ASP A 25 63.34 0.86 -22.50
CA ASP A 25 62.30 1.72 -21.93
C ASP A 25 60.91 1.05 -21.85
N HIS A 26 60.81 -0.26 -22.13
CA HIS A 26 59.56 -1.04 -22.14
C HIS A 26 58.46 -0.46 -23.06
N ILE A 27 58.86 0.17 -24.16
CA ILE A 27 57.95 0.75 -25.16
C ILE A 27 57.43 -0.36 -26.07
N THR A 28 56.10 -0.41 -26.25
CA THR A 28 55.47 -1.45 -27.07
C THR A 28 55.26 -0.93 -28.48
N VAL A 29 55.89 -1.59 -29.45
CA VAL A 29 55.78 -1.25 -30.87
C VAL A 29 54.89 -2.26 -31.58
N PHE A 30 53.91 -1.77 -32.33
CA PHE A 30 53.01 -2.57 -33.16
C PHE A 30 53.25 -2.27 -34.63
N GLN A 31 53.22 -3.32 -35.47
CA GLN A 31 53.24 -3.26 -36.93
C GLN A 31 54.30 -2.29 -37.49
N LEU A 32 55.57 -2.66 -37.33
CA LEU A 32 56.69 -1.93 -37.93
C LEU A 32 56.73 -2.19 -39.45
N ASN A 33 56.57 -1.13 -40.24
CA ASN A 33 56.60 -1.15 -41.69
C ASN A 33 57.72 -0.23 -42.21
N LYS A 34 58.56 -0.75 -43.13
CA LYS A 34 59.54 0.07 -43.87
C LYS A 34 58.82 0.70 -45.07
N VAL A 35 58.85 2.02 -45.17
CA VAL A 35 58.17 2.79 -46.24
C VAL A 35 59.17 3.24 -47.31
N ASP A 36 60.38 3.62 -46.90
CA ASP A 36 61.47 4.06 -47.77
C ASP A 36 62.82 3.53 -47.22
N ASP A 37 63.94 3.76 -47.91
CA ASP A 37 65.26 3.22 -47.53
C ASP A 37 65.67 3.56 -46.09
N PHE A 38 65.28 4.74 -45.61
CA PHE A 38 65.56 5.22 -44.25
C PHE A 38 64.32 5.55 -43.43
N THR A 39 63.11 5.34 -43.96
CA THR A 39 61.86 5.75 -43.30
C THR A 39 61.04 4.55 -42.82
N TYR A 40 60.73 4.56 -41.52
CA TYR A 40 59.96 3.50 -40.88
C TYR A 40 58.71 4.07 -40.20
N ARG A 41 57.60 3.34 -40.31
CA ARG A 41 56.33 3.66 -39.67
C ARG A 41 55.92 2.56 -38.72
N PHE A 42 55.44 2.96 -37.55
CA PHE A 42 55.00 2.01 -36.53
C PHE A 42 53.96 2.63 -35.61
N TYR A 43 53.17 1.77 -34.98
CA TYR A 43 52.12 2.17 -34.05
C TYR A 43 52.58 2.00 -32.60
N LEU A 44 52.36 3.01 -31.77
CA LEU A 44 52.53 2.91 -30.33
C LEU A 44 51.20 3.19 -29.62
N PRO A 45 50.96 2.58 -28.46
CA PRO A 45 49.82 2.95 -27.63
C PRO A 45 49.88 4.42 -27.19
N ILE A 46 48.73 5.10 -27.23
CA ILE A 46 48.62 6.53 -26.88
C ILE A 46 49.11 6.86 -25.46
N TYR A 47 48.97 5.93 -24.50
CA TYR A 47 49.44 6.15 -23.12
C TYR A 47 50.97 6.25 -22.99
N GLN A 48 51.74 5.76 -23.98
CA GLN A 48 53.21 5.84 -23.99
C GLN A 48 53.74 7.15 -24.59
N ARG A 49 52.86 8.07 -25.04
CA ARG A 49 53.23 9.35 -25.66
C ARG A 49 54.18 10.20 -24.82
N ILE A 50 54.09 10.11 -23.49
CA ILE A 50 54.98 10.84 -22.55
C ILE A 50 56.40 10.26 -22.59
N LEU A 51 56.56 8.93 -22.56
CA LEU A 51 57.87 8.26 -22.56
C LEU A 51 58.59 8.46 -23.91
N VAL A 52 57.83 8.38 -24.99
CA VAL A 52 58.34 8.45 -26.37
C VAL A 52 58.79 9.88 -26.74
N ARG A 53 58.40 10.90 -25.96
CA ARG A 53 58.76 12.31 -26.20
C ARG A 53 60.28 12.53 -26.23
N LYS A 54 61.06 11.71 -25.51
CA LYS A 54 62.54 11.73 -25.48
C LYS A 54 63.17 11.44 -26.85
N TYR A 55 62.48 10.68 -27.69
CA TYR A 55 63.00 10.18 -28.97
C TYR A 55 62.68 11.10 -30.16
N HIS A 56 62.06 12.26 -29.92
CA HIS A 56 61.75 13.28 -30.95
C HIS A 56 61.06 12.73 -32.23
N LEU A 57 60.24 11.69 -32.08
CA LEU A 57 59.53 11.07 -33.19
C LEU A 57 58.40 11.97 -33.73
N THR A 58 58.12 11.89 -35.02
CA THR A 58 57.02 12.64 -35.65
C THR A 58 55.72 11.82 -35.58
N ILE A 59 54.65 12.43 -35.05
CA ILE A 59 53.31 11.82 -35.00
C ILE A 59 52.56 12.19 -36.26
N ILE A 60 52.17 11.20 -37.06
CA ILE A 60 51.39 11.41 -38.29
C ILE A 60 49.89 11.41 -37.97
N LYS A 61 49.42 10.40 -37.23
CA LYS A 61 47.99 10.19 -37.01
C LYS A 61 47.72 9.50 -35.68
N SER A 62 46.75 10.02 -34.95
CA SER A 62 46.24 9.43 -33.72
C SER A 62 44.87 8.80 -33.96
N ILE A 63 44.66 7.57 -33.47
CA ILE A 63 43.44 6.79 -33.71
C ILE A 63 42.97 6.19 -32.38
N GLY A 64 41.70 6.43 -32.00
CA GLY A 64 41.05 5.74 -30.88
C GLY A 64 40.37 6.66 -29.87
N ILE A 65 39.69 6.06 -28.89
CA ILE A 65 38.88 6.78 -27.89
C ILE A 65 39.75 7.69 -26.99
N LEU A 66 40.97 7.26 -26.68
CA LEU A 66 41.92 8.08 -25.91
C LEU A 66 42.33 9.36 -26.63
N TYR A 67 42.37 9.37 -27.96
CA TYR A 67 42.66 10.58 -28.74
C TYR A 67 41.55 11.62 -28.57
N TYR A 68 40.28 11.21 -28.67
CA TYR A 68 39.15 12.12 -28.48
C TYR A 68 39.04 12.63 -27.04
N LEU A 69 39.33 11.79 -26.04
CA LEU A 69 39.42 12.23 -24.64
C LEU A 69 40.55 13.25 -24.44
N LEU A 70 41.75 13.00 -24.97
CA LEU A 70 42.85 13.96 -24.90
C LEU A 70 42.51 15.27 -25.61
N LEU A 71 41.81 15.22 -26.74
CA LEU A 71 41.36 16.41 -27.47
C LEU A 71 40.36 17.26 -26.65
N LEU A 72 39.44 16.60 -25.92
CA LEU A 72 38.52 17.24 -24.98
C LEU A 72 39.27 17.94 -23.84
N PHE A 73 40.33 17.36 -23.30
CA PHE A 73 41.14 17.98 -22.24
C PHE A 73 42.16 19.01 -22.75
N TYR A 74 42.60 18.90 -24.01
CA TYR A 74 43.61 19.79 -24.59
C TYR A 74 43.08 21.19 -24.88
N ARG A 75 41.82 21.31 -25.32
CA ARG A 75 41.19 22.59 -25.63
C ARG A 75 40.59 23.20 -24.36
N LYS A 76 40.91 24.45 -24.04
CA LYS A 76 40.35 25.18 -22.87
C LYS A 76 38.81 25.11 -22.82
N LEU A 77 38.16 25.18 -23.98
CA LEU A 77 36.70 25.03 -24.12
C LEU A 77 36.18 23.63 -23.75
N GLY A 78 36.94 22.56 -24.03
CA GLY A 78 36.53 21.20 -23.70
C GLY A 78 36.61 20.93 -22.19
N MET A 79 37.60 21.49 -21.50
CA MET A 79 37.63 21.47 -20.03
C MET A 79 36.46 22.23 -19.40
N ILE A 80 36.11 23.41 -19.94
CA ILE A 80 34.93 24.17 -19.48
C ILE A 80 33.65 23.37 -19.72
N GLY A 81 33.51 22.74 -20.89
CA GLY A 81 32.36 21.89 -21.20
C GLY A 81 32.24 20.69 -20.26
N ALA A 82 33.36 20.00 -19.98
CA ALA A 82 33.39 18.88 -19.04
C ALA A 82 33.03 19.33 -17.61
N ALA A 83 33.60 20.45 -17.14
CA ALA A 83 33.27 21.01 -15.84
C ALA A 83 31.79 21.44 -15.75
N SER A 84 31.26 22.07 -16.80
CA SER A 84 29.85 22.44 -16.88
C SER A 84 28.95 21.21 -16.86
N PHE A 85 29.29 20.14 -17.58
CA PHE A 85 28.51 18.90 -17.58
C PHE A 85 28.46 18.26 -16.19
N ILE A 86 29.61 18.17 -15.52
CA ILE A 86 29.68 17.66 -14.14
C ILE A 86 28.83 18.52 -13.22
N LEU A 87 28.95 19.85 -13.31
CA LEU A 87 28.15 20.78 -12.52
C LEU A 87 26.65 20.60 -12.78
N THR A 88 26.22 20.45 -14.03
CA THR A 88 24.82 20.19 -14.39
C THR A 88 24.31 18.88 -13.78
N VAL A 89 25.09 17.80 -13.83
CA VAL A 89 24.71 16.51 -13.20
C VAL A 89 24.55 16.66 -11.68
N PHE A 90 25.47 17.36 -11.02
CA PHE A 90 25.37 17.64 -9.59
C PHE A 90 24.16 18.51 -9.24
N LEU A 91 23.80 19.48 -10.09
CA LEU A 91 22.61 20.29 -9.91
C LEU A 91 21.34 19.46 -10.10
N CYS A 92 21.23 18.66 -11.17
CA CYS A 92 20.07 17.79 -11.40
C CYS A 92 19.84 16.79 -10.27
N ASN A 93 20.90 16.28 -9.64
CA ASN A 93 20.76 15.39 -8.49
C ASN A 93 20.16 16.08 -7.25
N GLN A 94 20.07 17.40 -7.19
CA GLN A 94 19.45 18.12 -6.07
C GLN A 94 17.95 18.35 -6.25
N PHE A 95 17.33 17.94 -7.35
CA PHE A 95 15.91 18.19 -7.63
C PHE A 95 15.06 16.92 -7.62
N ILE A 96 13.79 17.08 -7.26
CA ILE A 96 12.76 16.04 -7.31
C ILE A 96 12.18 16.02 -8.73
N PHE A 97 12.28 14.89 -9.41
CA PHE A 97 11.75 14.70 -10.78
C PHE A 97 10.41 13.95 -10.81
N GLY A 98 10.00 13.36 -9.69
CA GLY A 98 8.72 12.66 -9.59
C GLY A 98 8.21 12.59 -8.16
N VAL A 99 6.90 12.65 -8.00
CA VAL A 99 6.20 12.41 -6.74
C VAL A 99 5.16 11.32 -6.99
N GLU A 100 5.34 10.18 -6.35
CA GLU A 100 4.42 9.05 -6.43
C GLU A 100 3.65 8.91 -5.13
N ILE A 101 2.33 8.95 -5.23
CA ILE A 101 1.43 8.80 -4.09
C ILE A 101 0.68 7.48 -4.23
N ILE A 102 0.91 6.57 -3.29
CA ILE A 102 0.30 5.25 -3.24
C ILE A 102 -0.70 5.24 -2.07
N GLY A 103 -1.98 5.18 -2.39
CA GLY A 103 -3.04 5.16 -1.39
C GLY A 103 -4.32 4.47 -1.85
N ASN A 104 -5.17 4.13 -0.88
CA ASN A 104 -6.40 3.35 -1.10
C ASN A 104 -7.66 4.18 -1.36
N ASN A 105 -7.61 5.52 -1.19
CA ASN A 105 -8.76 6.40 -1.38
C ASN A 105 -8.41 7.65 -2.23
N PRO A 106 -9.06 7.85 -3.39
CA PRO A 106 -8.76 8.96 -4.29
C PRO A 106 -9.06 10.36 -3.72
N LYS A 107 -10.03 10.49 -2.79
CA LYS A 107 -10.31 11.78 -2.13
C LYS A 107 -9.16 12.20 -1.22
N THR A 108 -8.60 11.26 -0.47
CA THR A 108 -7.44 11.51 0.38
C THR A 108 -6.19 11.77 -0.45
N THR A 109 -6.03 11.12 -1.60
CA THR A 109 -4.88 11.37 -2.50
C THR A 109 -4.83 12.83 -2.95
N ARG A 110 -5.99 13.42 -3.28
CA ARG A 110 -6.07 14.84 -3.67
C ARG A 110 -5.66 15.77 -2.54
N LEU A 111 -6.15 15.52 -1.33
CA LEU A 111 -5.77 16.30 -0.15
C LEU A 111 -4.28 16.19 0.17
N VAL A 112 -3.69 14.99 0.04
CA VAL A 112 -2.25 14.79 0.23
C VAL A 112 -1.47 15.57 -0.83
N ASN A 113 -1.90 15.54 -2.09
CA ASN A 113 -1.29 16.35 -3.16
C ASN A 113 -1.34 17.86 -2.87
N GLU A 114 -2.48 18.39 -2.40
CA GLU A 114 -2.62 19.80 -2.05
C GLU A 114 -1.66 20.19 -0.91
N VAL A 115 -1.58 19.37 0.14
CA VAL A 115 -0.66 19.60 1.27
C VAL A 115 0.81 19.52 0.85
N LEU A 116 1.16 18.61 -0.07
CA LEU A 116 2.52 18.52 -0.61
C LEU A 116 2.87 19.76 -1.44
N ALA A 117 1.92 20.26 -2.23
CA ALA A 117 2.09 21.50 -3.00
C ALA A 117 2.27 22.73 -2.09
N GLU A 118 1.51 22.83 -0.99
CA GLU A 118 1.67 23.88 0.02
C GLU A 118 3.06 23.85 0.67
N ASN A 119 3.63 22.67 0.87
CA ASN A 119 4.96 22.50 1.49
C ASN A 119 6.13 22.63 0.51
N HIS A 120 5.89 23.07 -0.73
CA HIS A 120 6.91 23.14 -1.79
C HIS A 120 7.60 21.78 -2.00
N ILE A 121 6.78 20.74 -2.15
CA ILE A 121 7.19 19.38 -2.48
C ILE A 121 6.45 18.97 -3.75
N ASN A 122 6.87 19.54 -4.87
CA ASN A 122 6.35 19.23 -6.19
C ASN A 122 7.50 18.89 -7.16
N VAL A 123 7.14 18.44 -8.35
CA VAL A 123 8.09 18.16 -9.43
C VAL A 123 8.84 19.46 -9.77
N GLY A 124 10.17 19.41 -9.67
CA GLY A 124 11.05 20.56 -9.89
C GLY A 124 11.54 21.23 -8.61
N ASP A 125 11.03 20.87 -7.44
CA ASP A 125 11.51 21.40 -6.17
C ASP A 125 12.82 20.76 -5.71
N ARG A 126 13.56 21.48 -4.86
CA ARG A 126 14.82 20.99 -4.29
C ARG A 126 14.52 19.83 -3.34
N LYS A 127 15.32 18.76 -3.45
CA LYS A 127 15.32 17.64 -2.51
C LYS A 127 15.51 18.16 -1.10
N ARG A 128 14.66 17.68 -0.20
CA ARG A 128 14.68 18.00 1.22
C ARG A 128 15.69 17.12 1.94
N SER A 129 16.26 17.63 3.03
CA SER A 129 17.06 16.80 3.92
C SER A 129 16.16 15.79 4.63
N TYR A 130 16.77 14.75 5.21
CA TYR A 130 16.04 13.77 6.01
C TYR A 130 15.27 14.41 7.18
N GLU A 131 15.88 15.39 7.86
CA GLU A 131 15.25 16.13 8.96
C GLU A 131 13.99 16.87 8.49
N GLN A 132 14.08 17.59 7.36
CA GLN A 132 12.94 18.31 6.78
C GLN A 132 11.81 17.36 6.36
N LEU A 133 12.13 16.19 5.80
CA LEU A 133 11.13 15.17 5.48
C LEU A 133 10.44 14.65 6.73
N ASN A 134 11.16 14.52 7.84
CA ASN A 134 10.59 14.09 9.11
C ASN A 134 9.67 15.15 9.72
N ASP A 135 10.04 16.43 9.65
CA ASP A 135 9.17 17.54 10.08
C ASP A 135 7.86 17.56 9.26
N ILE A 136 7.98 17.43 7.94
CA ILE A 136 6.83 17.33 7.03
C ILE A 136 5.97 16.10 7.33
N TYR A 137 6.60 14.98 7.70
CA TYR A 137 5.90 13.77 8.11
C TYR A 137 5.07 14.00 9.38
N ASP A 138 5.66 14.65 10.40
CA ASP A 138 4.97 14.94 11.66
C ASP A 138 3.83 15.92 11.46
N ASP A 139 4.02 16.98 10.66
CA ASP A 139 2.97 17.94 10.27
C ASP A 139 1.82 17.25 9.53
N MET A 140 2.12 16.37 8.57
CA MET A 140 1.09 15.61 7.86
C MET A 140 0.37 14.64 8.79
N LYS A 141 1.09 13.96 9.69
CA LYS A 141 0.50 13.06 10.67
C LYS A 141 -0.47 13.78 11.60
N GLU A 142 -0.16 15.01 11.99
CA GLU A 142 -1.07 15.84 12.79
C GLU A 142 -2.28 16.31 11.97
N LYS A 143 -2.08 16.87 10.77
CA LYS A 143 -3.17 17.33 9.88
C LYS A 143 -4.15 16.21 9.52
N PHE A 144 -3.65 14.98 9.35
CA PHE A 144 -4.46 13.81 8.95
C PHE A 144 -4.85 12.89 10.11
N LYS A 145 -4.69 13.33 11.36
CA LYS A 145 -5.05 12.55 12.56
C LYS A 145 -6.50 12.05 12.50
N GLY A 146 -6.66 10.73 12.58
CA GLY A 146 -7.97 10.06 12.52
C GLY A 146 -8.55 9.87 11.10
N LYS A 147 -7.83 10.29 10.05
CA LYS A 147 -8.17 10.02 8.63
C LYS A 147 -7.18 9.05 7.98
N ILE A 148 -5.92 9.06 8.40
CA ILE A 148 -4.84 8.20 7.93
C ILE A 148 -4.26 7.47 9.14
N ASP A 149 -4.19 6.14 9.10
CA ASP A 149 -3.61 5.32 10.18
C ASP A 149 -2.12 5.04 9.94
N TYR A 150 -1.74 4.90 8.68
CA TYR A 150 -0.36 4.67 8.27
C TYR A 150 0.02 5.71 7.24
N LEU A 151 1.11 6.42 7.50
CA LEU A 151 1.77 7.33 6.58
C LEU A 151 3.24 6.95 6.53
N ASN A 152 3.85 7.01 5.35
CA ASN A 152 5.28 6.85 5.19
C ASN A 152 5.74 7.71 4.01
N ILE A 153 6.81 8.48 4.22
CA ILE A 153 7.38 9.38 3.24
C ILE A 153 8.86 9.01 3.15
N TYR A 154 9.29 8.59 1.96
CA TYR A 154 10.68 8.25 1.74
C TYR A 154 11.08 8.65 0.31
N GLN A 155 12.38 8.82 0.13
CA GLN A 155 12.93 9.29 -1.13
C GLN A 155 13.88 8.24 -1.72
N GLU A 156 13.65 7.84 -2.96
CA GLU A 156 14.56 6.98 -3.72
C GLU A 156 15.08 7.75 -4.94
N GLY A 157 16.37 8.09 -4.90
CA GLY A 157 17.01 8.90 -5.93
C GLY A 157 16.37 10.27 -6.05
N SER A 158 15.71 10.55 -7.18
CA SER A 158 15.00 11.81 -7.45
C SER A 158 13.48 11.66 -7.45
N VAL A 159 12.96 10.54 -6.98
CA VAL A 159 11.51 10.31 -6.84
C VAL A 159 11.15 10.26 -5.36
N LEU A 160 10.13 11.02 -4.98
CA LEU A 160 9.56 11.00 -3.64
C LEU A 160 8.35 10.07 -3.61
N PHE A 161 8.33 9.15 -2.66
CA PHE A 161 7.24 8.21 -2.47
C PHE A 161 6.48 8.55 -1.19
N ILE A 162 5.17 8.75 -1.32
CA ILE A 162 4.25 8.89 -0.20
C ILE A 162 3.31 7.68 -0.21
N LYS A 163 3.43 6.84 0.81
CA LYS A 163 2.52 5.71 1.04
C LYS A 163 1.58 6.06 2.18
N TYR A 164 0.28 5.89 1.98
CA TYR A 164 -0.67 6.06 3.06
C TYR A 164 -1.81 5.03 3.03
N THR A 165 -2.32 4.71 4.21
CA THR A 165 -3.51 3.88 4.40
C THR A 165 -4.53 4.67 5.18
N ASN A 166 -5.72 4.88 4.59
CA ASN A 166 -6.83 5.51 5.31
C ASN A 166 -7.18 4.73 6.58
N SER A 167 -7.52 5.48 7.62
CA SER A 167 -8.13 4.92 8.80
C SER A 167 -9.46 4.28 8.41
N VAL A 168 -9.60 2.98 8.67
CA VAL A 168 -10.91 2.33 8.66
C VAL A 168 -11.56 2.77 9.94
N GLY A 169 -12.04 4.02 9.95
CA GLY A 169 -12.48 4.69 11.16
C GLY A 169 -13.33 3.73 11.96
N ALA A 170 -12.83 3.32 13.13
CA ALA A 170 -13.68 2.75 14.14
C ALA A 170 -14.74 3.82 14.34
N LYS A 171 -15.97 3.58 13.85
CA LYS A 171 -17.09 4.46 14.10
C LYS A 171 -16.99 4.76 15.58
N LYS A 172 -16.84 6.04 15.96
CA LYS A 172 -16.98 6.43 17.36
C LYS A 172 -18.38 5.93 17.74
N VAL A 173 -18.45 4.76 18.35
CA VAL A 173 -19.69 4.21 18.87
C VAL A 173 -20.12 5.31 19.83
N LYS A 174 -21.26 5.95 19.53
CA LYS A 174 -21.81 6.96 20.44
C LYS A 174 -21.91 6.26 21.78
N LYS A 175 -21.17 6.77 22.77
CA LYS A 175 -21.28 6.28 24.14
C LYS A 175 -22.73 6.47 24.55
N SER A 176 -23.45 5.37 24.68
CA SER A 176 -24.85 5.37 25.08
C SER A 176 -24.89 4.83 26.50
N PHE A 177 -25.42 5.65 27.39
CA PHE A 177 -25.58 5.37 28.81
C PHE A 177 -27.00 4.86 29.10
N GLU A 178 -27.70 4.33 28.09
CA GLU A 178 -29.08 3.85 28.21
C GLU A 178 -29.10 2.40 28.70
N ASN A 179 -30.22 1.95 29.26
CA ASN A 179 -30.40 0.54 29.57
C ASN A 179 -30.60 -0.28 28.28
N ILE A 180 -30.31 -1.58 28.36
CA ILE A 180 -30.61 -2.53 27.29
C ILE A 180 -31.77 -3.41 27.74
N TYR A 181 -32.85 -3.41 26.96
CA TYR A 181 -34.06 -4.18 27.19
C TYR A 181 -34.21 -5.30 26.16
N ALA A 182 -35.05 -6.29 26.46
CA ALA A 182 -35.40 -7.37 25.55
C ALA A 182 -36.40 -6.91 24.48
N SER A 183 -36.08 -7.06 23.20
CA SER A 183 -36.97 -6.74 22.09
C SER A 183 -38.06 -7.79 21.86
N LYS A 184 -37.82 -9.03 22.31
CA LYS A 184 -38.66 -10.21 22.11
C LYS A 184 -38.58 -11.15 23.31
N ASP A 185 -39.60 -11.98 23.46
CA ASP A 185 -39.61 -13.08 24.42
C ASP A 185 -38.62 -14.18 23.97
N GLY A 186 -37.86 -14.74 24.90
CA GLY A 186 -36.91 -15.80 24.58
C GLY A 186 -36.12 -16.33 25.76
N VAL A 187 -35.33 -17.37 25.49
CA VAL A 187 -34.40 -17.97 26.47
C VAL A 187 -32.98 -17.53 26.13
N ILE A 188 -32.27 -16.90 27.07
CA ILE A 188 -30.93 -16.38 26.83
C ILE A 188 -29.97 -17.52 26.45
N GLN A 189 -29.36 -17.40 25.27
CA GLN A 189 -28.43 -18.37 24.70
C GLN A 189 -26.98 -17.97 24.97
N ASN A 190 -26.65 -16.70 24.75
CA ASN A 190 -25.32 -16.16 24.95
C ASN A 190 -25.37 -14.68 25.30
N ILE A 191 -24.45 -14.24 26.17
CA ILE A 191 -24.33 -12.87 26.64
C ILE A 191 -22.92 -12.39 26.28
N ASP A 192 -22.81 -11.43 25.37
CA ASP A 192 -21.55 -10.80 24.98
C ASP A 192 -21.62 -9.30 25.28
N VAL A 193 -21.35 -8.94 26.54
CA VAL A 193 -21.46 -7.57 27.05
C VAL A 193 -20.06 -7.01 27.30
N SER A 194 -19.71 -5.97 26.55
CA SER A 194 -18.44 -5.24 26.70
C SER A 194 -18.48 -4.22 27.85
N SER A 195 -19.63 -3.61 28.11
CA SER A 195 -19.83 -2.62 29.16
C SER A 195 -21.29 -2.61 29.65
N GLY A 196 -21.50 -2.47 30.96
CA GLY A 196 -22.82 -2.49 31.61
C GLY A 196 -22.95 -3.59 32.67
N ASN A 197 -23.94 -3.47 33.55
CA ASN A 197 -24.24 -4.45 34.60
C ASN A 197 -25.26 -5.48 34.09
N ILE A 198 -24.87 -6.75 34.03
CA ILE A 198 -25.69 -7.83 33.46
C ILE A 198 -26.73 -8.26 34.51
N MET A 199 -28.02 -8.15 34.17
CA MET A 199 -29.14 -8.48 35.07
C MET A 199 -29.70 -9.90 34.85
N VAL A 200 -29.27 -10.58 33.78
CA VAL A 200 -29.77 -11.89 33.35
C VAL A 200 -28.66 -12.93 33.25
N LYS A 201 -29.00 -14.21 33.29
CA LYS A 201 -28.04 -15.32 33.11
C LYS A 201 -28.37 -16.14 31.87
N VAL A 202 -27.37 -16.89 31.41
CA VAL A 202 -27.57 -17.88 30.33
C VAL A 202 -28.59 -18.92 30.79
N ASN A 203 -29.55 -19.24 29.92
CA ASN A 203 -30.74 -20.06 30.13
C ASN A 203 -31.90 -19.40 30.91
N ASP A 204 -31.80 -18.12 31.27
CA ASP A 204 -32.96 -17.41 31.83
C ASP A 204 -34.01 -17.14 30.74
N TYR A 205 -35.29 -17.21 31.11
CA TYR A 205 -36.40 -16.80 30.26
C TYR A 205 -36.69 -15.32 30.48
N VAL A 206 -36.69 -14.55 29.40
CA VAL A 206 -36.99 -13.11 29.40
C VAL A 206 -38.20 -12.82 28.53
N LYS A 207 -38.99 -11.82 28.94
CA LYS A 207 -40.08 -11.26 28.17
C LYS A 207 -39.65 -9.98 27.48
N LYS A 208 -40.33 -9.63 26.40
CA LYS A 208 -40.19 -8.33 25.75
C LYS A 208 -40.39 -7.21 26.77
N GLY A 209 -39.43 -6.30 26.83
CA GLY A 209 -39.38 -5.20 27.79
C GLY A 209 -38.56 -5.48 29.05
N ASP A 210 -38.11 -6.73 29.29
CA ASP A 210 -37.30 -7.04 30.47
C ASP A 210 -35.92 -6.37 30.39
N LEU A 211 -35.42 -5.91 31.53
CA LEU A 211 -34.10 -5.28 31.65
C LEU A 211 -33.00 -6.36 31.56
N LEU A 212 -32.20 -6.30 30.50
CA LEU A 212 -31.10 -7.24 30.26
C LEU A 212 -29.77 -6.72 30.81
N VAL A 213 -29.46 -5.45 30.53
CA VAL A 213 -28.23 -4.78 31.00
C VAL A 213 -28.58 -3.41 31.56
N SER A 214 -28.21 -3.19 32.81
CA SER A 214 -28.36 -1.91 33.49
C SER A 214 -27.12 -1.02 33.26
N ASN A 215 -27.38 0.28 33.12
CA ASN A 215 -26.36 1.32 33.10
C ASN A 215 -25.86 1.71 34.51
N THR A 216 -26.42 1.15 35.59
CA THR A 216 -26.04 1.49 36.97
C THR A 216 -25.20 0.38 37.59
N ILE A 217 -24.07 0.76 38.16
CA ILE A 217 -23.25 -0.10 39.02
C ILE A 217 -23.21 0.46 40.44
N THR A 218 -23.42 -0.41 41.42
CA THR A 218 -23.23 -0.06 42.83
C THR A 218 -21.78 -0.36 43.21
N SER A 219 -21.02 0.69 43.53
CA SER A 219 -19.62 0.56 43.96
C SER A 219 -19.54 -0.05 45.37
N THR A 220 -18.37 -0.54 45.79
CA THR A 220 -18.10 -1.04 47.17
C THR A 220 -18.41 -0.02 48.28
N SER A 221 -18.58 1.25 47.93
CA SER A 221 -18.95 2.35 48.83
C SER A 221 -20.46 2.67 48.84
N GLU A 222 -21.31 1.79 48.29
CA GLU A 222 -22.78 1.96 48.18
C GLU A 222 -23.21 3.22 47.41
N VAL A 223 -22.36 3.71 46.50
CA VAL A 223 -22.68 4.83 45.60
C VAL A 223 -22.95 4.29 44.20
N ASP A 224 -24.13 4.60 43.68
CA ASP A 224 -24.54 4.27 42.32
C ASP A 224 -23.81 5.15 41.30
N LYS A 225 -23.19 4.52 40.29
CA LYS A 225 -22.54 5.20 39.18
C LYS A 225 -23.14 4.76 37.86
N ILE A 226 -23.40 5.73 36.99
CA ILE A 226 -23.86 5.49 35.62
C ILE A 226 -22.66 5.19 34.73
N ILE A 227 -22.71 4.06 34.03
CA ILE A 227 -21.70 3.59 33.07
C ILE A 227 -22.32 3.40 31.69
N GLU A 228 -21.46 3.38 30.68
CA GLU A 228 -21.85 3.09 29.30
C GLU A 228 -22.34 1.64 29.18
N THR A 229 -23.36 1.41 28.34
CA THR A 229 -23.85 0.06 28.04
C THR A 229 -23.55 -0.31 26.58
N GLN A 230 -22.88 -1.44 26.42
CA GLN A 230 -22.57 -2.01 25.12
C GLN A 230 -22.50 -3.52 25.23
N GLY A 231 -23.34 -4.20 24.47
CA GLY A 231 -23.36 -5.66 24.41
C GLY A 231 -24.38 -6.18 23.41
N VAL A 232 -24.21 -7.44 23.04
CA VAL A 232 -25.10 -8.23 22.20
C VAL A 232 -25.61 -9.39 23.03
N ILE A 233 -26.93 -9.60 23.05
CA ILE A 233 -27.55 -10.67 23.84
C ILE A 233 -28.37 -11.53 22.92
N LYS A 234 -27.90 -12.75 22.70
CA LYS A 234 -28.58 -13.72 21.83
C LYS A 234 -29.52 -14.57 22.65
N ALA A 235 -30.73 -14.74 22.15
CA ALA A 235 -31.74 -15.60 22.77
C ALA A 235 -32.38 -16.55 21.75
N TYR A 236 -32.88 -17.67 22.26
CA TYR A 236 -33.78 -18.55 21.54
C TYR A 236 -35.18 -17.94 21.54
N THR A 237 -35.66 -17.51 20.38
CA THR A 237 -37.03 -17.01 20.20
C THR A 237 -37.86 -18.05 19.45
N TYR A 238 -39.15 -18.11 19.79
CA TYR A 238 -40.10 -19.07 19.24
C TYR A 238 -41.13 -18.32 18.42
N ILE A 239 -41.17 -18.57 17.11
CA ILE A 239 -42.10 -17.91 16.20
C ILE A 239 -42.91 -18.95 15.45
N ASP A 240 -44.23 -18.84 15.58
CA ASP A 240 -45.18 -19.69 14.87
C ASP A 240 -45.76 -18.92 13.67
N TYR A 241 -45.67 -19.52 12.48
CA TYR A 241 -46.26 -19.00 11.25
C TYR A 241 -47.33 -19.93 10.71
N GLU A 242 -48.41 -19.32 10.24
CA GLU A 242 -49.50 -20.00 9.54
C GLU A 242 -49.67 -19.43 8.14
N ALA A 243 -49.78 -20.32 7.16
CA ALA A 243 -50.15 -19.98 5.80
C ALA A 243 -51.27 -20.89 5.31
N SER A 244 -52.16 -20.35 4.48
CA SER A 244 -53.25 -21.11 3.90
C SER A 244 -53.48 -20.79 2.43
N ILE A 245 -53.90 -21.80 1.67
CA ILE A 245 -54.24 -21.70 0.24
C ILE A 245 -55.51 -22.51 -0.04
N SER A 246 -56.31 -22.10 -1.04
CA SER A 246 -57.50 -22.87 -1.44
C SER A 246 -57.12 -24.23 -2.01
N LYS A 247 -57.87 -25.27 -1.63
CA LYS A 247 -57.65 -26.68 -1.99
C LYS A 247 -57.59 -26.93 -3.49
N LYS A 248 -58.36 -26.18 -4.29
CA LYS A 248 -58.51 -26.42 -5.74
C LYS A 248 -57.40 -25.81 -6.62
N LYS A 249 -56.47 -25.04 -6.04
CA LYS A 249 -55.51 -24.25 -6.84
C LYS A 249 -54.27 -25.03 -7.30
N MET A 250 -53.83 -26.05 -6.56
CA MET A 250 -52.53 -26.70 -6.76
C MET A 250 -52.58 -28.18 -6.37
N ASP A 251 -51.62 -28.98 -6.85
CA ASP A 251 -51.39 -30.33 -6.35
C ASP A 251 -50.88 -30.32 -4.89
N ASP A 252 -50.93 -31.46 -4.17
CA ASP A 252 -50.58 -31.53 -2.74
C ASP A 252 -49.11 -31.16 -2.48
N GLY A 253 -48.19 -31.69 -3.29
CA GLY A 253 -46.77 -31.37 -3.18
C GLY A 253 -46.47 -29.90 -3.50
N GLU A 254 -47.07 -29.38 -4.57
CA GLU A 254 -46.94 -27.97 -4.98
C GLU A 254 -47.49 -27.02 -3.92
N ALA A 255 -48.65 -27.35 -3.34
CA ALA A 255 -49.24 -26.56 -2.27
C ALA A 255 -48.36 -26.54 -1.02
N PHE A 256 -47.75 -27.66 -0.64
CA PHE A 256 -46.81 -27.69 0.49
C PHE A 256 -45.58 -26.79 0.22
N SER A 257 -44.94 -26.94 -0.93
CA SER A 257 -43.78 -26.12 -1.31
C SER A 257 -44.10 -24.63 -1.36
N TYR A 258 -45.26 -24.25 -1.92
CA TYR A 258 -45.72 -22.87 -1.97
C TYR A 258 -45.96 -22.30 -0.58
N LEU A 259 -46.65 -23.05 0.29
CA LEU A 259 -46.91 -22.62 1.66
C LEU A 259 -45.60 -22.46 2.45
N LEU A 260 -44.67 -23.39 2.31
CA LEU A 260 -43.35 -23.31 2.95
C LEU A 260 -42.57 -22.08 2.47
N TYR A 261 -42.56 -21.81 1.17
CA TYR A 261 -41.95 -20.60 0.61
C TYR A 261 -42.59 -19.32 1.15
N SER A 262 -43.93 -19.28 1.21
CA SER A 262 -44.67 -18.12 1.72
C SER A 262 -44.37 -17.83 3.18
N ILE A 263 -44.14 -18.87 3.99
CA ILE A 263 -43.74 -18.73 5.39
C ILE A 263 -42.29 -18.24 5.47
N ARG A 264 -41.37 -18.83 4.70
CA ARG A 264 -39.96 -18.40 4.63
C ARG A 264 -39.79 -16.95 4.19
N SER A 265 -40.63 -16.46 3.28
CA SER A 265 -40.58 -15.04 2.87
C SER A 265 -40.95 -14.05 3.99
N LYS A 266 -41.67 -14.48 5.03
CA LYS A 266 -42.09 -13.62 6.15
C LYS A 266 -41.07 -13.52 7.28
N LEU A 267 -40.06 -14.39 7.29
CA LEU A 267 -39.05 -14.50 8.35
C LEU A 267 -38.09 -13.28 8.37
N GLY A 268 -37.95 -12.53 7.27
CA GLY A 268 -37.18 -11.28 7.25
C GLY A 268 -35.67 -11.49 7.49
N THR A 269 -35.00 -10.50 8.09
CA THR A 269 -33.58 -10.56 8.43
C THR A 269 -33.39 -11.30 9.76
N ILE A 270 -32.75 -12.46 9.74
CA ILE A 270 -32.51 -13.30 10.92
C ILE A 270 -31.03 -13.69 10.95
N ASP A 271 -30.45 -13.74 12.14
CA ASP A 271 -29.07 -14.18 12.34
C ASP A 271 -28.90 -15.67 12.06
N LYS A 272 -29.72 -16.53 12.71
CA LYS A 272 -29.65 -17.98 12.53
C LYS A 272 -30.96 -18.69 12.86
N ILE A 273 -31.34 -19.67 12.03
CA ILE A 273 -32.40 -20.65 12.33
C ILE A 273 -31.74 -21.85 13.01
N ASP A 274 -32.17 -22.18 14.23
CA ASP A 274 -31.69 -23.37 14.95
C ASP A 274 -32.50 -24.61 14.54
N ARG A 275 -33.83 -24.49 14.50
CA ARG A 275 -34.73 -25.60 14.17
C ARG A 275 -35.99 -25.13 13.46
N GLU A 276 -36.40 -25.90 12.46
CA GLU A 276 -37.72 -25.80 11.82
C GLU A 276 -38.57 -27.00 12.20
N LYS A 277 -39.81 -26.78 12.64
CA LYS A 277 -40.73 -27.85 13.01
C LYS A 277 -42.08 -27.62 12.35
N VAL A 278 -42.53 -28.59 11.54
CA VAL A 278 -43.92 -28.64 11.08
C VAL A 278 -44.80 -28.99 12.27
N LEU A 279 -45.69 -28.07 12.67
CA LEU A 279 -46.66 -28.32 13.73
C LEU A 279 -47.87 -29.08 13.19
N SER A 280 -48.36 -28.67 12.02
CA SER A 280 -49.49 -29.32 11.36
C SER A 280 -49.50 -28.99 9.88
N TYR A 281 -49.84 -29.97 9.06
CA TYR A 281 -50.17 -29.79 7.66
C TYR A 281 -51.44 -30.59 7.34
N GLY A 282 -52.42 -29.94 6.73
CA GLY A 282 -53.67 -30.61 6.38
C GLY A 282 -54.70 -29.70 5.75
N ILE A 283 -55.86 -30.28 5.47
CA ILE A 283 -57.01 -29.58 4.89
C ILE A 283 -57.98 -29.24 6.04
N ILE A 284 -58.22 -27.96 6.23
CA ILE A 284 -59.22 -27.44 7.17
C ILE A 284 -60.30 -26.74 6.33
N GLY A 285 -61.45 -27.41 6.15
CA GLY A 285 -62.51 -26.95 5.26
C GLY A 285 -62.10 -26.99 3.78
N ASP A 286 -62.19 -25.86 3.08
CA ASP A 286 -61.77 -25.71 1.67
C ASP A 286 -60.34 -25.16 1.51
N LYS A 287 -59.58 -25.08 2.61
CA LYS A 287 -58.21 -24.55 2.62
C LYS A 287 -57.21 -25.60 3.07
N ARG A 288 -56.07 -25.65 2.41
CA ARG A 288 -54.85 -26.30 2.92
C ARG A 288 -54.15 -25.31 3.84
N VAL A 289 -53.77 -25.77 5.02
CA VAL A 289 -53.11 -24.97 6.06
C VAL A 289 -51.80 -25.64 6.44
N LEU A 290 -50.73 -24.85 6.47
CA LEU A 290 -49.43 -25.25 7.00
C LEU A 290 -49.11 -24.37 8.21
N LYS A 291 -48.83 -25.01 9.34
CA LYS A 291 -48.32 -24.36 10.55
C LYS A 291 -46.88 -24.80 10.79
N MET A 292 -45.99 -23.83 10.88
CA MET A 292 -44.57 -24.03 11.11
C MET A 292 -44.16 -23.29 12.38
N GLN A 293 -43.35 -23.94 13.20
CA GLN A 293 -42.64 -23.31 14.31
C GLN A 293 -41.17 -23.19 13.95
N TYR A 294 -40.62 -22.00 14.17
CA TYR A 294 -39.21 -21.71 14.03
C TYR A 294 -38.61 -21.41 15.39
N ILE A 295 -37.48 -22.05 15.68
CA ILE A 295 -36.61 -21.71 16.80
C ILE A 295 -35.45 -20.91 16.20
N LEU A 296 -35.37 -19.63 16.55
CA LEU A 296 -34.37 -18.71 16.01
C LEU A 296 -33.36 -18.36 17.10
N ILE A 297 -32.11 -18.13 16.70
CA ILE A 297 -31.10 -17.50 17.54
C ILE A 297 -30.89 -16.11 16.96
N GLU A 298 -31.31 -15.09 17.71
CA GLU A 298 -31.23 -13.69 17.28
C GLU A 298 -30.84 -12.77 18.45
N ASP A 299 -30.24 -11.63 18.11
CA ASP A 299 -29.99 -10.56 19.09
C ASP A 299 -31.30 -9.92 19.55
N ILE A 300 -31.56 -9.99 20.86
CA ILE A 300 -32.73 -9.38 21.49
C ILE A 300 -32.40 -8.09 22.24
N ALA A 301 -31.15 -7.63 22.22
CA ALA A 301 -30.75 -6.38 22.87
C ALA A 301 -31.27 -5.16 22.09
N THR A 302 -32.16 -4.38 22.71
CA THR A 302 -32.60 -3.07 22.19
C THR A 302 -32.40 -1.97 23.21
N LYS A 303 -32.14 -0.75 22.73
CA LYS A 303 -32.02 0.46 23.54
C LYS A 303 -33.32 1.28 23.58
N GLU A 304 -34.34 0.87 22.83
CA GLU A 304 -35.66 1.48 22.84
C GLU A 304 -36.55 0.81 23.89
N GLU A 305 -36.99 1.59 24.86
CA GLU A 305 -38.08 1.23 25.77
C GLU A 305 -39.35 1.12 24.93
N ASN A 306 -39.90 -0.10 24.78
CA ASN A 306 -41.18 -0.36 24.12
C ASN A 306 -42.22 -0.79 25.15
#